data_AF-A0A8J2LGJ5-F1
#
_entry.id   AF-A0A8J2LGJ5-F1
#
_cell.length_a   1.000
_cell.length_b   1.000
_cell.length_c   1.000
_cell.angle_alpha   90.00
_cell.angle_beta   90.00
_cell.angle_gamma   90.00
#
_symmetry.space_group_name_H-M   'P 1'
#
loop_
_entity.id
_entity.type
_entity.pdbx_description
1 polymer ?
#
loop_
_entity_poly.entity_id
_entity_poly.type
_entity_poly.pdbx_seq_one_letter_code
_entity_poly.pdbx_strand_id
1 'polypeptide(L)' 'MWEMERSCMCCQEGGVKVASVNLNCPKAPPGSPKVRKVVTKAPADCMCRPCTSVDEGSIIPQEISGFAADSRLLSMYTR' A
#
# COMPACT_ATOMS: atom_id res chain seq x y z
N MET A 1 32.94 7.94 -3.84
CA MET A 1 31.88 6.97 -4.14
C MET A 1 30.60 7.79 -4.31
N TRP A 2 30.01 7.80 -5.51
CA TRP A 2 28.78 8.56 -5.75
C TRP A 2 27.60 7.61 -5.55
N GLU A 3 26.85 7.78 -4.46
CA GLU A 3 25.62 7.04 -4.25
C GLU A 3 24.52 7.65 -5.13
N MET A 4 23.98 6.87 -6.07
CA MET A 4 22.80 7.29 -6.82
C MET A 4 21.60 7.23 -5.87
N GLU A 5 21.01 8.38 -5.58
CA GLU A 5 19.81 8.47 -4.74
C GLU A 5 18.66 7.70 -5.40
N ARG A 6 18.12 6.71 -4.69
CA ARG A 6 16.96 5.93 -5.13
C ARG A 6 15.71 6.47 -4.45
N SER A 7 14.84 7.12 -5.21
CA SER A 7 13.52 7.52 -4.73
C SER A 7 12.44 6.64 -5.36
N CYS A 8 11.48 6.20 -4.55
CA CYS A 8 10.29 5.48 -5.00
C CYS A 8 9.04 6.17 -4.45
N MET A 9 8.08 6.40 -5.34
CA MET A 9 6.84 7.10 -5.04
C MET A 9 5.65 6.15 -5.21
N CYS A 10 4.81 6.06 -4.20
CA CYS A 10 3.63 5.21 -4.16
C CYS A 10 2.36 6.06 -4.20
N CYS A 11 1.35 5.59 -4.93
CA CYS A 11 0.00 6.16 -4.87
C CYS A 11 -0.59 5.86 -3.49
N GLN A 12 -0.80 6.88 -2.68
CA GLN A 12 -1.32 6.76 -1.31
C GLN A 12 -2.58 7.60 -1.15
N GLU A 13 -3.52 7.09 -0.36
CA GLU A 13 -4.75 7.79 -0.01
C GLU A 13 -4.43 9.06 0.80
N GLY A 14 -4.96 10.21 0.37
CA GLY A 14 -4.71 11.51 1.01
C GLY A 14 -5.70 11.86 2.12
N GLY A 15 -6.89 11.27 2.08
CA GLY A 15 -7.96 11.49 3.04
C GLY A 15 -9.16 10.57 2.79
N VAL A 16 -10.18 10.66 3.64
CA VAL A 16 -11.39 9.82 3.56
C VAL A 16 -12.62 10.69 3.32
N LYS A 17 -13.39 10.38 2.29
CA LYS A 17 -14.74 10.91 2.07
C LYS A 17 -15.79 9.92 2.56
N VAL A 18 -16.83 10.44 3.20
CA VAL A 18 -17.95 9.66 3.71
C VAL A 18 -19.21 10.08 2.97
N ALA A 19 -19.98 9.11 2.47
CA ALA A 19 -21.26 9.36 1.81
C ALA A 19 -22.36 8.50 2.45
N SER A 20 -23.57 9.03 2.53
CA SER A 20 -24.77 8.27 2.89
C SER A 20 -25.63 8.08 1.65
N VAL A 21 -25.89 6.82 1.29
CA VAL A 21 -26.75 6.47 0.15
C VAL A 21 -27.98 5.70 0.65
N ASN A 22 -29.14 5.99 0.07
CA ASN A 22 -30.36 5.26 0.33
C ASN A 22 -30.54 4.20 -0.76
N LEU A 23 -30.46 2.93 -0.38
CA LEU A 23 -30.75 1.81 -1.27
C LEU A 23 -32.25 1.53 -1.24
N ASN A 24 -32.87 1.39 -2.41
CA ASN A 24 -34.24 0.90 -2.54
C ASN A 24 -34.22 -0.60 -2.84
N CYS A 25 -34.80 -1.39 -1.95
CA CYS A 25 -34.90 -2.84 -2.01
C CYS A 25 -36.35 -3.24 -2.34
N PRO A 26 -36.71 -3.37 -3.64
CA PRO A 26 -38.11 -3.61 -4.05
C PRO A 26 -38.66 -4.97 -3.58
N LYS A 27 -37.78 -5.94 -3.32
CA LYS A 27 -38.11 -7.29 -2.88
C LYS A 27 -37.77 -7.53 -1.40
N ALA A 28 -37.77 -6.48 -0.59
CA ALA A 28 -37.48 -6.61 0.85
C ALA A 28 -38.51 -7.56 1.52
N PRO A 29 -38.06 -8.46 2.41
CA PRO A 29 -38.96 -9.36 3.16
C PRO A 29 -40.07 -8.60 3.90
N PRO A 30 -41.26 -9.20 4.07
CA PRO A 30 -42.34 -8.61 4.87
C PRO A 30 -41.84 -8.21 6.26
N GLY A 31 -42.19 -7.00 6.71
CA GLY A 31 -41.74 -6.46 8.00
C GLY A 31 -40.35 -5.81 7.99
N SER A 32 -39.61 -5.87 6.88
CA SER A 32 -38.33 -5.17 6.74
C SER A 32 -38.47 -3.86 5.94
N PRO A 33 -37.62 -2.84 6.21
CA PRO A 33 -37.68 -1.57 5.50
C PRO A 33 -37.24 -1.73 4.04
N LYS A 34 -38.08 -1.20 3.12
CA LYS A 34 -37.80 -1.16 1.67
C LYS A 34 -36.68 -0.18 1.32
N VAL A 35 -36.49 0.88 2.10
CA VAL A 35 -35.39 1.83 1.93
C VAL A 35 -34.38 1.61 3.05
N ARG A 36 -33.10 1.43 2.69
CA ARG A 36 -32.00 1.22 3.64
C ARG A 36 -30.94 2.28 3.45
N LYS A 37 -30.63 3.02 4.52
CA LYS A 37 -29.52 3.97 4.52
C LYS A 37 -28.20 3.23 4.76
N VAL A 38 -27.25 3.37 3.84
CA VAL A 38 -25.91 2.81 3.93
C VAL A 38 -24.90 3.94 3.96
N VAL A 39 -23.95 3.86 4.90
CA VAL A 39 -22.83 4.80 4.98
C VAL A 39 -21.62 4.15 4.33
N THR A 40 -21.06 4.78 3.30
CA THR A 40 -19.87 4.32 2.60
C THR A 40 -18.69 5.27 2.86
N LYS A 41 -17.49 4.71 2.88
CA LYS A 41 -16.23 5.44 3.00
C LYS A 41 -15.37 5.13 1.78
N ALA A 42 -14.73 6.14 1.22
CA ALA A 42 -13.81 5.99 0.10
C ALA A 42 -12.67 7.03 0.23
N PRO A 43 -11.55 6.87 -0.50
CA PRO A 43 -10.50 7.88 -0.53
C PRO A 43 -11.04 9.20 -1.12
N ALA A 44 -10.80 10.31 -0.43
CA ALA A 44 -11.15 11.64 -0.93
C ALA A 44 -10.32 11.96 -2.18
N ASP A 45 -9.02 11.69 -2.09
CA ASP A 45 -7.98 11.93 -3.07
C ASP A 45 -6.87 10.88 -2.93
N CYS A 46 -6.03 10.79 -3.97
CA CYS A 46 -4.79 10.00 -3.94
C CYS A 46 -3.63 10.89 -4.38
N MET A 47 -2.48 10.72 -3.75
CA MET A 47 -1.26 11.46 -4.09
C MET A 47 -0.05 10.53 -4.11
N CYS A 48 0.90 10.81 -5.00
CA CYS A 48 2.20 10.15 -4.98
C CYS A 48 2.99 10.66 -3.77
N ARG A 49 3.21 9.79 -2.79
CA ARG A 49 4.07 10.05 -1.63
C ARG A 49 5.24 9.09 -1.65
N PRO A 50 6.39 9.40 -1.03
CA PRO A 50 7.44 8.41 -0.85
C PRO A 50 6.82 7.15 -0.27
N CYS A 51 7.09 6.01 -0.90
CA CYS A 51 6.68 4.74 -0.32
C CYS A 51 7.19 4.72 1.13
N THR A 52 6.33 4.41 2.10
CA THR A 52 6.70 4.33 3.53
C THR A 52 8.07 3.68 3.66
N SER A 53 8.97 4.32 4.41
CA SER A 53 10.42 4.04 4.49
C SER A 53 10.72 2.64 4.01
N VAL A 54 11.31 2.54 2.83
CA VAL A 54 11.82 1.26 2.34
C VAL A 54 12.72 0.74 3.47
N ASP A 55 12.40 -0.43 4.05
CA ASP A 55 13.27 -1.00 5.08
C ASP A 55 14.63 -1.20 4.43
N GLU A 56 15.61 -0.37 4.78
CA GLU A 56 16.90 -0.34 4.10
C GLU A 56 17.59 -1.71 4.16
N GLY A 57 17.28 -2.52 5.18
CA GLY A 57 17.75 -3.90 5.32
C GLY A 57 17.11 -4.89 4.34
N SER A 58 15.96 -4.55 3.75
CA SER A 58 15.30 -5.34 2.71
C SER A 58 15.73 -4.99 1.27
N ILE A 59 16.49 -3.90 1.10
CA ILE A 59 16.95 -3.44 -0.21
C ILE A 59 18.26 -4.14 -0.56
N ILE A 60 18.18 -5.20 -1.36
CA ILE A 60 19.37 -5.83 -1.93
C ILE A 60 19.74 -5.09 -3.23
N PRO A 61 20.93 -4.47 -3.33
CA PRO A 61 21.38 -3.88 -4.59
C PRO A 61 21.41 -4.95 -5.69
N GLN A 62 20.98 -4.59 -6.92
CA GLN A 62 20.95 -5.54 -8.04
C GLN A 62 22.32 -6.17 -8.33
N GLU A 63 23.41 -5.45 -8.07
CA GLU A 63 24.80 -5.93 -8.16
C GLU A 63 25.11 -7.10 -7.19
N ILE A 64 24.36 -7.24 -6.09
CA ILE A 64 24.56 -8.23 -5.01
C ILE A 64 23.44 -9.27 -4.98
N SER A 65 22.32 -9.02 -5.66
CA SER A 65 21.17 -9.93 -5.71
C SER A 65 21.51 -11.32 -6.28
N GLY A 66 22.57 -11.42 -7.11
CA GLY A 66 23.09 -12.70 -7.62
C GLY A 66 24.07 -13.41 -6.66
N PHE A 67 24.64 -12.69 -5.67
CA PHE A 67 25.63 -13.21 -4.72
C PHE A 67 25.02 -13.62 -3.37
N ALA A 68 23.89 -13.02 -2.98
CA ALA A 68 23.21 -13.32 -1.71
C ALA A 68 22.67 -14.77 -1.61
N ALA A 69 22.57 -15.49 -2.73
CA ALA A 69 22.19 -16.90 -2.75
C ALA A 69 23.35 -17.86 -2.37
N ASP A 70 24.59 -17.39 -2.33
CA ASP A 70 25.76 -18.21 -1.96
C ASP A 70 26.24 -17.87 -0.54
N SER A 71 25.71 -18.61 0.43
CA SER A 71 25.94 -18.44 1.87
C SER A 71 27.41 -18.60 2.31
N ARG A 72 28.32 -19.00 1.41
CA ARG A 72 29.74 -19.22 1.72
C ARG A 72 30.64 -17.99 1.62
N LEU A 73 30.20 -16.88 1.03
CA LEU A 73 31.04 -15.69 0.85
C LEU A 73 30.80 -14.57 1.88
N LEU A 74 29.67 -14.60 2.60
CA LEU A 74 29.36 -13.62 3.65
C LEU A 74 30.32 -13.67 4.85
N SER A 75 31.00 -14.80 5.10
CA SER A 75 32.02 -14.92 6.14
C SER A 75 33.38 -14.32 5.77
N MET A 76 33.58 -13.86 4.51
CA MET A 76 34.83 -13.25 4.08
C MET A 76 34.83 -11.72 4.15
N TYR A 77 33.66 -11.07 4.33
CA TYR A 77 33.51 -9.61 4.32
C TYR A 77 33.05 -9.01 5.66
N THR A 78 33.14 -9.78 6.75
CA THR A 78 33.08 -9.23 8.12
C THR A 78 34.49 -9.19 8.70
N ARG A 79 35.23 -8.14 8.34
CA ARG A 79 36.40 -7.67 9.09
C ARG A 79 36.43 -6.15 9.10
#